data_AF-A0AAD0X7F5-F1
#
_entry.id   AF-A0AAD0X7F5-F1
#
_cell.length_a   1.000
_cell.length_b   1.000
_cell.length_c   1.000
_cell.angle_alpha   90.00
_cell.angle_beta   90.00
_cell.angle_gamma   90.00
#
_symmetry.space_group_name_H-M   'P 1'
#
loop_
_entity.id
_entity.type
_entity.pdbx_description
1 polymer ?
#
loop_
_entity_poly.entity_id
_entity_poly.type
_entity_poly.pdbx_seq_one_letter_code
_entity_poly.pdbx_strand_id
1 'polypeptide(L)' 'MSEQDQATWAIQALAALKTTDNRVIIDSIIKVIDDQQAEIESLRGSMEGQLWSPTSWHQDQQAQHADLDETTSSPK' A
#
# COMPACT_ATOMS: atom_id res chain seq x y z
N MET A 1 -12.63 -8.52 5.48
CA MET A 1 -12.12 -8.66 4.09
C MET A 1 -11.09 -7.59 3.87
N SER A 2 -9.91 -7.96 3.35
CA SER A 2 -8.89 -6.99 2.94
C SER A 2 -9.36 -6.20 1.71
N GLU A 3 -8.64 -5.12 1.38
CA GLU A 3 -8.89 -4.32 0.17
C GLU A 3 -8.72 -5.16 -1.12
N GLN A 4 -7.69 -6.00 -1.16
CA GLN A 4 -7.45 -6.95 -2.26
C GLN A 4 -8.62 -7.94 -2.40
N ASP A 5 -9.16 -8.44 -1.28
CA ASP A 5 -10.31 -9.35 -1.30
C ASP A 5 -11.56 -8.64 -1.82
N GLN A 6 -11.74 -7.35 -1.50
CA GLN A 6 -12.85 -6.55 -1.98
C GLN A 6 -12.74 -6.28 -3.48
N ALA A 7 -11.56 -5.93 -3.98
CA ALA A 7 -11.31 -5.74 -5.41
C ALA A 7 -11.55 -7.04 -6.19
N THR A 8 -11.02 -8.15 -5.68
CA THR A 8 -11.22 -9.49 -6.28
C THR A 8 -12.71 -9.85 -6.32
N TRP A 9 -13.43 -9.64 -5.22
CA TRP A 9 -14.87 -9.87 -5.18
C TRP A 9 -15.62 -8.98 -6.17
N ALA A 10 -15.28 -7.69 -6.26
CA ALA A 10 -15.95 -6.75 -7.16
C ALA A 10 -15.75 -7.13 -8.64
N ILE A 11 -14.53 -7.53 -9.03
CA ILE A 11 -14.23 -8.00 -10.38
C ILE A 11 -15.05 -9.25 -10.71
N GLN A 12 -15.15 -10.21 -9.79
CA GLN A 12 -15.94 -11.42 -9.98
C GLN A 12 -17.43 -11.11 -10.13
N ALA A 13 -17.96 -10.22 -9.28
CA ALA A 13 -19.35 -9.79 -9.35
C ALA A 13 -19.65 -9.07 -10.68
N LEU A 14 -18.76 -8.18 -11.13
CA LEU A 14 -18.90 -7.48 -12.41
C LEU A 14 -18.82 -8.45 -13.59
N ALA A 15 -17.89 -9.41 -13.56
CA ALA A 15 -17.76 -10.43 -14.59
C ALA A 15 -19.04 -11.28 -14.70
N ALA A 16 -19.70 -11.59 -13.56
CA ALA A 16 -20.96 -12.32 -13.54
C ALA A 16 -22.16 -11.53 -14.10
N LEU A 17 -22.10 -10.19 -14.06
CA LEU A 17 -23.13 -9.30 -14.64
C LEU A 17 -22.92 -9.02 -16.13
N LYS A 18 -21.85 -9.57 -16.72
CA LYS A 18 -21.47 -9.34 -18.11
C LYS A 18 -22.46 -9.96 -19.08
N THR A 19 -22.98 -9.12 -19.95
CA THR A 19 -23.81 -9.47 -21.11
C THR A 19 -23.16 -8.91 -22.37
N THR A 20 -23.72 -9.23 -23.54
CA THR A 20 -23.25 -8.67 -24.82
C THR A 20 -23.41 -7.15 -24.85
N ASP A 21 -24.54 -6.64 -24.34
CA ASP A 21 -24.90 -5.23 -24.46
C ASP A 21 -24.07 -4.32 -23.53
N ASN A 22 -23.68 -4.84 -22.36
CA ASN A 22 -22.91 -4.07 -21.37
C ASN A 22 -21.41 -4.41 -21.36
N ARG A 23 -20.94 -5.27 -22.29
CA ARG A 23 -19.57 -5.81 -22.33
C ARG A 23 -18.51 -4.72 -22.19
N VAL A 24 -18.60 -3.68 -23.00
CA VAL A 24 -17.59 -2.60 -23.04
C VAL A 24 -17.56 -1.84 -21.72
N ILE A 25 -18.73 -1.60 -21.12
CA ILE A 25 -18.84 -0.88 -19.84
C ILE A 25 -18.22 -1.72 -18.72
N ILE A 26 -18.60 -2.99 -18.62
CA ILE A 26 -18.09 -3.88 -17.57
C ILE A 26 -16.59 -4.13 -17.73
N ASP A 27 -16.11 -4.35 -18.95
CA ASP A 27 -14.67 -4.53 -19.21
C ASP A 27 -13.88 -3.27 -18.82
N SER A 28 -14.45 -2.08 -19.05
CA SER A 28 -13.82 -0.81 -18.65
C SER A 28 -13.79 -0.64 -17.13
N ILE A 29 -14.87 -0.99 -16.43
CA ILE A 29 -14.92 -0.89 -14.96
C ILE A 29 -13.94 -1.88 -14.32
N ILE A 30 -13.91 -3.13 -14.78
CA ILE A 30 -12.95 -4.14 -14.31
C ILE A 30 -11.52 -3.61 -14.51
N LYS A 31 -11.21 -3.07 -15.69
CA LYS A 31 -9.90 -2.50 -15.96
C LYS A 31 -9.53 -1.37 -15.00
N VAL A 32 -10.45 -0.46 -14.70
CA VAL A 32 -10.19 0.64 -13.74
C VAL A 32 -9.87 0.10 -12.35
N ILE A 33 -10.57 -0.95 -11.90
CA ILE A 33 -10.31 -1.57 -10.60
C ILE A 33 -8.93 -2.23 -10.59
N ASP A 34 -8.57 -2.97 -11.64
CA ASP A 34 -7.24 -3.59 -11.77
C ASP A 34 -6.12 -2.55 -11.78
N ASP A 35 -6.28 -1.47 -12.56
CA ASP A 35 -5.31 -0.39 -12.65
C ASP A 35 -5.12 0.30 -11.27
N GLN A 36 -6.20 0.48 -10.51
CA GLN A 36 -6.14 1.01 -9.14
C GLN A 36 -5.41 0.08 -8.17
N GLN A 37 -5.63 -1.24 -8.24
CA GLN A 37 -4.89 -2.19 -7.40
C GLN A 37 -3.38 -2.16 -7.70
N ALA A 38 -3.01 -2.06 -8.98
CA ALA A 38 -1.61 -1.91 -9.37
C ALA A 38 -0.99 -0.61 -8.84
N GLU A 39 -1.74 0.49 -8.86
CA GLU A 39 -1.29 1.77 -8.31
C GLU A 39 -1.11 1.70 -6.78
N ILE A 40 -2.04 1.09 -6.05
CA ILE A 40 -1.94 0.89 -4.60
C ILE A 40 -0.70 0.08 -4.25
N GLU A 41 -0.43 -1.01 -4.98
CA GLU A 41 0.78 -1.82 -4.76
C GLU A 41 2.05 -1.04 -5.06
N SER A 42 2.06 -0.25 -6.14
CA SER A 42 3.18 0.64 -6.46
C SER A 42 3.42 1.69 -5.37
N LEU A 43 2.36 2.27 -4.81
CA LEU A 43 2.43 3.23 -3.71
C LEU A 43 2.96 2.57 -2.44
N ARG A 44 2.50 1.37 -2.11
CA ARG A 44 3.01 0.59 -0.96
C ARG A 44 4.50 0.30 -1.12
N GLY A 45 4.93 -0.22 -2.27
CA GLY A 45 6.34 -0.46 -2.54
C GLY A 45 7.19 0.82 -2.50
N SER A 46 6.65 1.95 -2.97
CA SER A 46 7.33 3.24 -2.89
C SER A 46 7.47 3.75 -1.45
N MET A 47 6.40 3.60 -0.65
CA MET A 47 6.41 3.95 0.78
C MET A 47 7.35 3.04 1.57
N GLU A 48 7.36 1.74 1.30
CA GLU A 48 8.31 0.81 1.91
C GLU A 48 9.74 1.15 1.52
N GLY A 49 10.00 1.47 0.25
CA GLY A 49 11.32 1.92 -0.20
C GLY A 49 11.77 3.23 0.46
N GLN A 50 10.86 4.16 0.74
CA GLN A 50 11.16 5.37 1.51
C GLN A 50 11.38 5.06 2.99
N LEU A 51 10.56 4.21 3.61
CA LEU A 51 10.69 3.86 5.02
C LEU A 51 11.99 3.08 5.29
N TRP A 52 12.37 2.18 4.38
CA TRP A 52 13.58 1.37 4.48
C TRP A 52 14.78 1.95 3.72
N SER A 53 14.71 3.21 3.27
CA SER A 53 15.85 3.83 2.58
C SER A 53 17.07 3.90 3.51
N PRO A 54 18.31 3.80 3.00
CA PRO A 54 19.50 3.92 3.83
C PRO A 54 19.47 5.19 4.69
N THR A 55 19.01 6.32 4.16
CA THR A 55 18.89 7.57 4.92
C THR A 55 17.89 7.45 6.08
N SER A 56 16.75 6.82 5.85
CA SER A 56 15.71 6.59 6.86
C SER A 56 16.19 5.67 7.98
N TRP A 57 16.92 4.61 7.63
CA TRP A 57 17.55 3.70 8.60
C TRP A 57 18.64 4.39 9.44
N HIS A 58 19.48 5.22 8.82
CA HIS A 58 20.49 5.98 9.55
C HIS A 58 19.87 7.03 10.49
N GLN A 59 18.73 7.63 10.11
CA GLN A 59 17.99 8.56 10.96
C GLN A 59 17.36 7.86 12.16
N ASP A 60 16.76 6.68 11.96
CA ASP A 60 16.19 5.86 13.05
C ASP A 60 17.28 5.40 14.03
N GLN A 61 18.45 4.99 13.53
CA GLN A 61 19.63 4.70 14.36
C GLN A 61 20.05 5.93 15.18
N GLN A 62 20.18 7.11 14.56
CA GLN A 62 20.58 8.32 15.27
C GLN A 62 19.56 8.75 16.33
N ALA A 63 18.27 8.59 16.07
CA ALA A 63 17.21 8.84 17.05
C ALA A 63 17.30 7.88 18.25
N GLN A 64 17.56 6.59 18.00
CA GLN A 64 17.73 5.59 19.06
C GLN A 64 19.00 5.82 19.90
N HIS A 65 20.10 6.28 19.31
CA HIS A 65 21.31 6.63 20.06
C HIS A 65 21.13 7.90 20.91
N ALA A 66 20.35 8.88 20.44
CA ALA A 66 20.06 10.10 21.20
C ALA A 66 19.21 9.83 22.47
N ASP A 67 18.24 8.91 22.39
CA ASP A 67 17.39 8.51 23.52
C ASP A 67 18.17 7.74 24.61
N LEU A 68 19.22 7.02 24.23
CA LEU A 68 20.08 6.26 25.16
C LEU A 68 21.05 7.17 25.96
N ASP A 69 21.50 8.27 25.38
CA ASP A 69 22.33 9.27 26.08
C ASP A 69 21.52 10.12 27.09
N GLU A 70 20.22 10.31 26.86
CA GLU A 70 19.35 11.09 27.76
C GLU A 70 18.93 10.29 29.01
N THR A 71 18.77 8.96 28.89
CA THR A 71 18.43 8.09 30.04
C THR A 71 19.60 7.77 30.95
N THR A 72 20.84 7.95 30.49
CA THR A 72 22.07 7.75 31.30
C THR A 72 22.58 9.04 31.95
N SER A 73 22.03 10.19 31.57
CA SER A 73 22.34 11.52 32.15
C SER A 73 21.29 12.00 33.18
N SER A 74 20.79 11.11 34.04
CA SER A 74 20.19 11.54 35.32
C SER A 74 21.25 11.49 36.43
N PRO A 75 21.82 12.63 36.86
CA PRO A 75 22.64 12.68 38.05
C PRO A 75 21.76 12.88 39.30
N LYS A 76 21.86 11.89 40.19
CA LYS A 76 21.71 11.95 41.66
C LYS A 76 20.31 12.09 42.28
#